data_AF-A0A2E7RJH6-F1
#
_entry.id   AF-A0A2E7RJH6-F1
#
_cell.length_a   1.000
_cell.length_b   1.000
_cell.length_c   1.000
_cell.angle_alpha   90.00
_cell.angle_beta   90.00
_cell.angle_gamma   90.00
#
_symmetry.space_group_name_H-M   'P 1'
#
loop_
_entity.id
_entity.type
_entity.pdbx_description
1 polymer ?
#
loop_
_entity_poly.entity_id
_entity_poly.type
_entity_poly.pdbx_seq_one_letter_code
_entity_poly.pdbx_strand_id
1 'polypeptide(L)'
;MNAEHTHSIPLWPPEDCAQIQLWLNARSDGECSPEQEGWLSQHTSQCEDCSREWASLEGTRLAFESAKLLEPADFERAALQRAFLPGLLGKLGWSLTVLGLLLCSWIVFGDVFENESTLDILAIVGLWTGIGLIGFRTLLEQLRVRRSDPYRKVKR
;
A
#
# COMPACT_ATOMS: atom_id res chain seq x y z
N MET A 1 48.54 20.57 2.39
CA MET A 1 48.90 19.90 1.13
C MET A 1 47.66 19.13 0.71
N ASN A 2 46.81 19.75 -0.11
CA ASN A 2 45.56 19.14 -0.57
C ASN A 2 45.90 18.33 -1.81
N ALA A 3 45.84 17.01 -1.70
CA ALA A 3 45.97 16.12 -2.84
C ALA A 3 44.75 16.32 -3.74
N GLU A 4 45.01 16.71 -4.98
CA GLU A 4 44.06 16.77 -6.07
C GLU A 4 43.57 15.34 -6.34
N HIS A 5 42.40 14.96 -5.82
CA HIS A 5 41.72 13.74 -6.21
C HIS A 5 41.10 13.95 -7.59
N THR A 6 41.92 13.78 -8.63
CA THR A 6 41.41 13.55 -9.97
C THR A 6 40.61 12.26 -9.94
N HIS A 7 39.28 12.36 -10.01
CA HIS A 7 38.38 11.23 -10.22
C HIS A 7 38.58 10.67 -11.63
N SER A 8 39.71 10.00 -11.85
CA SER A 8 39.85 9.06 -12.95
C SER A 8 38.95 7.87 -12.66
N ILE A 9 38.03 7.58 -13.58
CA ILE A 9 37.23 6.35 -13.54
C ILE A 9 38.21 5.18 -13.39
N PRO A 10 38.09 4.33 -12.36
CA PRO A 10 39.03 3.24 -12.16
C PRO A 10 38.99 2.32 -13.38
N LEU A 11 40.18 1.95 -13.85
CA LEU A 11 40.34 1.07 -15.00
C LEU A 11 39.82 -0.33 -14.63
N TRP A 12 39.22 -1.01 -15.61
CA TRP A 12 38.77 -2.39 -15.48
C TRP A 12 39.83 -3.34 -16.09
N PRO A 13 40.23 -4.43 -15.41
CA PRO A 13 39.84 -4.83 -14.06
C PRO A 13 40.55 -4.02 -12.96
N PRO A 14 39.93 -3.83 -11.78
CA PRO A 14 40.54 -3.12 -10.67
C PRO A 14 41.76 -3.88 -10.13
N GLU A 15 42.81 -3.14 -9.79
CA GLU A 15 44.09 -3.71 -9.34
C GLU A 15 44.16 -3.90 -7.81
N ASP A 16 43.36 -3.15 -7.06
CA ASP A 16 43.35 -3.15 -5.60
C ASP A 16 41.92 -3.24 -5.02
N CYS A 17 41.83 -3.56 -3.73
CA CYS A 17 40.55 -3.67 -3.04
C CYS A 17 39.82 -2.31 -2.90
N ALA A 18 40.55 -1.19 -2.94
CA ALA A 18 39.96 0.13 -2.82
C ALA A 18 39.14 0.50 -4.08
N GLN A 19 39.61 0.11 -5.26
CA GLN A 19 38.91 0.28 -6.52
C GLN A 19 37.70 -0.67 -6.63
N ILE A 20 37.76 -1.83 -5.98
CA ILE A 20 36.68 -2.82 -5.99
C ILE A 20 35.42 -2.29 -5.31
N GLN A 21 35.53 -1.42 -4.30
CA GLN A 21 34.36 -0.81 -3.65
C GLN A 21 33.40 -0.11 -4.63
N LEU A 22 33.94 0.62 -5.62
CA LEU A 22 33.12 1.27 -6.63
C LEU A 22 32.35 0.23 -7.48
N TRP A 23 33.02 -0.85 -7.84
CA TRP A 23 32.44 -1.92 -8.64
C TRP A 23 31.44 -2.78 -7.86
N LEU A 24 31.60 -2.93 -6.54
CA LEU A 24 30.59 -3.55 -5.68
C LEU A 24 29.30 -2.71 -5.65
N ASN A 25 29.39 -1.39 -5.62
CA ASN A 25 28.22 -0.52 -5.74
C ASN A 25 27.57 -0.64 -7.13
N ALA A 26 28.35 -0.58 -8.21
CA ALA A 26 27.85 -0.77 -9.57
C ALA A 26 27.14 -2.14 -9.74
N ARG A 27 27.67 -3.19 -9.08
CA ARG A 27 27.03 -4.51 -9.04
C ARG A 27 25.71 -4.50 -8.29
N SER A 28 25.63 -3.82 -7.14
CA SER A 28 24.39 -3.67 -6.36
C SER A 28 23.28 -3.00 -7.18
N ASP A 29 23.66 -2.04 -8.02
CA ASP A 29 22.75 -1.27 -8.89
C ASP A 29 22.44 -2.00 -10.21
N GLY A 30 23.07 -3.14 -10.48
CA GLY A 30 22.86 -3.93 -11.70
C GLY A 30 23.50 -3.33 -12.97
N GLU A 31 24.52 -2.48 -12.81
CA GLU A 31 25.21 -1.81 -13.92
C GLU A 31 26.41 -2.61 -14.45
N CYS A 32 26.76 -3.73 -13.81
CA CYS A 32 27.86 -4.59 -14.25
C CYS A 32 27.49 -5.46 -15.45
N SER A 33 28.44 -5.65 -16.37
CA SER A 33 28.33 -6.65 -17.42
C SER A 33 28.49 -8.08 -16.87
N PRO A 34 28.04 -9.13 -17.59
CA PRO A 34 28.19 -10.52 -17.13
C PRO A 34 29.65 -10.94 -16.86
N GLU A 35 30.60 -10.40 -17.64
CA GLU A 35 32.04 -10.65 -17.43
C GLU A 35 32.52 -10.00 -16.12
N GLN A 36 32.05 -8.80 -15.83
CA GLN A 36 32.37 -8.07 -14.61
C GLN A 36 31.81 -8.75 -13.36
N GLU A 37 30.57 -9.22 -13.43
CA GLU A 37 29.94 -9.98 -12.34
C GLU A 37 30.69 -11.28 -12.05
N GLY A 38 31.08 -12.02 -13.09
CA GLY A 38 31.84 -13.25 -12.94
C GLY A 38 33.17 -13.02 -12.23
N TRP A 39 33.90 -11.97 -12.63
CA TRP A 39 35.15 -11.59 -12.00
C TRP A 39 34.96 -11.14 -10.55
N LEU A 40 33.97 -10.26 -10.27
CA LEU A 40 33.68 -9.79 -8.91
C LEU A 40 33.25 -10.93 -7.99
N SER A 41 32.47 -11.90 -8.50
CA SER A 41 32.08 -13.10 -7.77
C SER A 41 33.29 -13.95 -7.41
N GLN A 42 34.22 -14.12 -8.35
CA GLN A 42 35.48 -14.82 -8.09
C GLN A 42 36.32 -14.07 -7.06
N HIS A 43 36.50 -12.75 -7.18
CA HIS A 43 37.29 -11.97 -6.24
C HIS A 43 36.71 -11.99 -4.83
N THR A 44 35.40 -11.76 -4.68
CA THR A 44 34.71 -11.79 -3.39
C THR A 44 34.74 -13.17 -2.74
N SER A 45 34.89 -14.26 -3.50
CA SER A 45 35.11 -15.60 -2.93
C SER A 45 36.54 -15.82 -2.39
N GLN A 46 37.51 -15.02 -2.82
CA GLN A 46 38.93 -15.16 -2.50
C GLN A 46 39.44 -14.11 -1.50
N CYS A 47 38.78 -12.95 -1.42
CA CYS A 47 39.16 -11.83 -0.56
C CYS A 47 38.14 -11.64 0.58
N GLU A 48 38.56 -11.87 1.82
CA GLU A 48 37.66 -11.77 2.99
C GLU A 48 37.12 -10.35 3.19
N ASP A 49 37.97 -9.33 3.00
CA ASP A 49 37.57 -7.92 3.21
C ASP A 49 36.47 -7.50 2.22
N CYS A 50 36.68 -7.75 0.92
CA CYS A 50 35.67 -7.47 -0.10
C CYS A 50 34.41 -8.34 0.08
N SER A 51 34.53 -9.58 0.58
CA SER A 51 33.36 -10.42 0.88
C SER A 51 32.49 -9.80 1.98
N ARG A 52 33.11 -9.21 3.01
CA ARG A 52 32.44 -8.59 4.15
C ARG A 52 31.75 -7.30 3.75
N GLU A 53 32.41 -6.47 2.95
CA GLU A 53 31.83 -5.26 2.38
C GLU A 53 30.61 -5.57 1.50
N TRP A 54 30.73 -6.58 0.62
CA TRP A 54 29.61 -7.03 -0.21
C TRP A 54 28.43 -7.52 0.64
N ALA A 55 28.67 -8.32 1.67
CA ALA A 55 27.62 -8.77 2.58
C ALA A 55 26.94 -7.61 3.31
N SER A 56 27.69 -6.57 3.68
CA SER A 56 27.14 -5.35 4.26
C SER A 56 26.24 -4.59 3.27
N LEU A 57 26.70 -4.40 2.03
CA LEU A 57 25.92 -3.73 0.97
C LEU A 57 24.63 -4.50 0.67
N GLU A 58 24.72 -5.82 0.44
CA GLU A 58 23.54 -6.65 0.18
C GLU A 58 22.58 -6.65 1.38
N GLY A 59 23.10 -6.65 2.61
CA GLY A 59 22.29 -6.50 3.82
C GLY A 59 21.47 -5.20 3.83
N THR A 60 22.07 -4.08 3.44
CA THR A 60 21.35 -2.80 3.33
C THR A 60 20.33 -2.82 2.18
N ARG A 61 20.69 -3.40 1.03
CA ARG A 61 19.79 -3.54 -0.12
C ARG A 61 18.54 -4.33 0.23
N LEU A 62 18.71 -5.48 0.87
CA LEU A 62 17.61 -6.32 1.36
C LEU A 62 16.79 -5.62 2.45
N ALA A 63 17.41 -4.80 3.32
CA ALA A 63 16.69 -3.99 4.29
C ALA A 63 15.80 -2.94 3.61
N PHE A 64 16.26 -2.29 2.55
CA PHE A 64 15.45 -1.35 1.77
C PHE A 64 14.37 -2.05 0.94
N GLU A 65 14.66 -3.19 0.33
CA GLU A 65 13.68 -3.97 -0.43
C GLU A 65 12.56 -4.52 0.47
N SER A 66 12.91 -4.94 1.68
CA SER A 66 11.94 -5.42 2.68
C SER A 66 11.24 -4.30 3.46
N ALA A 67 11.79 -3.08 3.45
CA ALA A 67 11.14 -1.93 4.04
C ALA A 67 9.91 -1.55 3.20
N LYS A 68 8.74 -2.00 3.65
CA LYS A 68 7.47 -1.43 3.19
C LYS A 68 7.43 0.04 3.58
N LEU A 69 7.73 0.91 2.62
CA LEU A 69 7.46 2.34 2.73
C LEU A 69 5.95 2.49 2.88
N LEU A 70 5.49 2.63 4.12
CA LEU A 70 4.09 2.92 4.42
C LEU A 70 3.79 4.32 3.88
N GLU A 71 2.86 4.42 2.95
CA GLU A 71 2.43 5.72 2.46
C GLU A 71 1.67 6.45 3.59
N PRO A 72 1.70 7.79 3.63
CA PRO A 72 0.91 8.57 4.59
C PRO A 72 -0.58 8.17 4.63
N ALA A 73 -1.12 7.76 3.47
CA ALA A 73 -2.50 7.28 3.34
C ALA A 73 -2.78 5.96 4.08
N ASP A 74 -1.77 5.11 4.28
CA ASP A 74 -1.92 3.84 5.00
C ASP A 74 -2.11 4.07 6.50
N PHE A 75 -1.52 5.13 7.05
CA PHE A 75 -1.74 5.53 8.44
C PHE A 75 -3.16 6.04 8.67
N GLU A 76 -3.72 6.81 7.74
CA GLU A 76 -5.12 7.27 7.81
C GLU A 76 -6.11 6.10 7.70
N ARG A 77 -5.84 5.15 6.80
CA ARG A 77 -6.66 3.93 6.68
C ARG A 77 -6.60 3.08 7.94
N ALA A 78 -5.43 2.91 8.54
CA ALA A 78 -5.28 2.20 9.81
C ALA A 78 -5.99 2.92 10.97
N ALA A 79 -5.97 4.26 10.99
CA ALA A 79 -6.71 5.06 11.97
C ALA A 79 -8.23 4.92 11.79
N LEU A 80 -8.72 4.90 10.55
CA LEU A 80 -10.14 4.68 10.23
C LEU A 80 -10.61 3.26 10.55
N GLN A 81 -9.77 2.25 10.35
CA GLN A 81 -10.08 0.87 10.76
C GLN A 81 -10.19 0.71 12.28
N ARG A 82 -9.42 1.49 13.05
CA ARG A 82 -9.54 1.52 14.52
C ARG A 82 -10.78 2.26 15.00
N ALA A 83 -11.41 3.09 14.16
CA ALA A 83 -12.65 3.75 14.53
C ALA A 83 -13.82 2.74 14.54
N PHE A 84 -14.36 2.50 15.74
CA PHE A 84 -15.51 1.60 15.95
C PHE A 84 -16.78 2.04 15.18
N LEU A 85 -16.95 3.35 15.02
CA LEU A 85 -18.14 3.98 14.45
C LEU A 85 -18.44 3.58 12.99
N PRO A 86 -17.51 3.66 12.02
CA PRO A 86 -17.77 3.22 10.65
C PRO A 86 -18.04 1.71 10.54
N GLY A 87 -17.39 0.88 11.38
CA GLY A 87 -17.66 -0.55 11.43
C GLY A 87 -19.10 -0.85 11.88
N LEU A 88 -19.57 -0.17 12.92
CA LEU A 88 -20.94 -0.30 13.44
C LEU A 88 -21.99 0.18 12.43
N LEU A 89 -21.78 1.35 11.80
CA LEU A 89 -22.69 1.87 10.77
C LEU A 89 -22.82 0.91 9.58
N GLY A 90 -21.73 0.24 9.19
CA GLY A 90 -21.77 -0.78 8.15
C GLY A 90 -22.64 -1.98 8.53
N LYS A 91 -22.43 -2.52 9.73
CA LYS A 91 -23.21 -3.68 10.22
C LYS A 91 -24.69 -3.34 10.39
N LEU A 92 -24.99 -2.16 10.97
CA LEU A 92 -26.35 -1.68 11.13
C LEU A 92 -27.03 -1.40 9.79
N GLY A 93 -26.33 -0.74 8.86
CA GLY A 93 -26.84 -0.47 7.51
C GLY A 93 -27.22 -1.77 6.78
N TRP A 94 -26.31 -2.75 6.73
CA TRP A 94 -26.61 -4.06 6.13
C TRP A 94 -27.74 -4.79 6.84
N SER A 95 -27.78 -4.78 8.18
CA SER A 95 -28.88 -5.41 8.92
C SER A 95 -30.23 -4.80 8.59
N LEU A 96 -30.29 -3.45 8.44
CA LEU A 96 -31.52 -2.74 8.12
C LEU A 96 -31.97 -3.02 6.68
N THR A 97 -31.03 -3.07 5.72
CA THR A 97 -31.33 -3.39 4.32
C THR A 97 -31.83 -4.83 4.17
N VAL A 98 -31.19 -5.80 4.83
CA VAL A 98 -31.64 -7.20 4.81
C VAL A 98 -33.01 -7.33 5.47
N LEU A 99 -33.23 -6.67 6.61
CA LEU A 99 -34.52 -6.66 7.29
C LEU A 99 -35.62 -6.03 6.41
N GLY A 100 -35.33 -4.88 5.78
CA GLY A 100 -36.27 -4.22 4.86
C GLY A 100 -36.59 -5.09 3.64
N LEU A 101 -35.60 -5.78 3.08
CA LEU A 101 -35.80 -6.68 1.94
C LEU A 101 -36.61 -7.92 2.31
N LEU A 102 -36.37 -8.49 3.50
CA LEU A 102 -37.18 -9.59 4.03
C LEU A 102 -38.62 -9.16 4.28
N LEU A 103 -38.85 -7.97 4.85
CA LEU A 103 -40.19 -7.41 5.05
C LEU A 103 -40.90 -7.17 3.70
N CYS A 104 -40.22 -6.57 2.72
CA CYS A 104 -40.75 -6.43 1.36
C CYS A 104 -41.12 -7.79 0.75
N SER A 105 -40.23 -8.79 0.87
CA SER A 105 -40.49 -10.13 0.34
C SER A 105 -41.65 -10.83 1.03
N TRP A 106 -41.81 -10.63 2.35
CA TRP A 106 -42.91 -11.20 3.13
C TRP A 106 -44.25 -10.57 2.75
N ILE A 107 -44.27 -9.25 2.63
CA ILE A 107 -45.46 -8.49 2.22
C ILE A 107 -45.87 -8.85 0.79
N VAL A 108 -44.96 -8.85 -0.19
CA VAL A 108 -45.31 -9.24 -1.57
C VAL A 108 -45.85 -10.67 -1.64
N PHE A 109 -45.40 -11.55 -0.76
CA PHE A 109 -45.93 -12.91 -0.66
C PHE A 109 -47.30 -12.98 0.03
N GLY A 110 -47.56 -12.10 1.00
CA GLY A 110 -48.84 -12.00 1.73
C GLY A 110 -49.92 -11.17 1.03
N ASP A 111 -49.54 -10.17 0.26
CA ASP A 111 -50.41 -9.26 -0.51
C ASP A 111 -50.97 -9.93 -1.77
N VAL A 112 -50.41 -11.09 -2.16
CA VAL A 112 -51.10 -12.06 -3.04
C VAL A 112 -52.39 -12.59 -2.39
N PHE A 113 -52.55 -12.45 -1.07
CA PHE A 113 -53.67 -13.01 -0.31
C PHE A 113 -54.56 -12.00 0.44
N GLU A 114 -54.09 -10.82 0.90
CA GLU A 114 -54.97 -9.84 1.55
C GLU A 114 -54.36 -8.41 1.60
N ASN A 115 -55.16 -7.41 1.23
CA ASN A 115 -54.74 -6.05 0.86
C ASN A 115 -54.73 -5.12 2.10
N GLU A 116 -53.57 -4.95 2.76
CA GLU A 116 -53.38 -3.99 3.85
C GLU A 116 -52.20 -3.02 3.59
N SER A 117 -52.54 -1.78 3.22
CA SER A 117 -51.64 -0.75 2.69
C SER A 117 -50.65 -0.09 3.68
N THR A 118 -50.74 -0.37 4.98
CA THR A 118 -49.88 0.31 5.98
C THR A 118 -48.51 -0.36 6.15
N LEU A 119 -48.42 -1.66 5.89
CA LEU A 119 -47.16 -2.42 5.99
C LEU A 119 -46.23 -2.14 4.80
N ASP A 120 -46.79 -1.88 3.62
CA ASP A 120 -46.05 -1.52 2.41
C ASP A 120 -45.19 -0.27 2.59
N ILE A 121 -45.78 0.78 3.17
CA ILE A 121 -45.11 2.07 3.37
C ILE A 121 -43.94 1.91 4.32
N LEU A 122 -44.09 1.11 5.39
CA LEU A 122 -43.03 0.86 6.36
C LEU A 122 -41.85 0.12 5.73
N ALA A 123 -42.12 -0.86 4.86
CA ALA A 123 -41.10 -1.64 4.17
C ALA A 123 -40.31 -0.79 3.15
N ILE A 124 -41.01 0.04 2.37
CA ILE A 124 -40.39 0.97 1.42
C ILE A 124 -39.52 1.99 2.16
N VAL A 125 -40.03 2.59 3.24
CA VAL A 125 -39.28 3.54 4.06
C VAL A 125 -38.04 2.88 4.68
N GLY A 126 -38.15 1.66 5.19
CA GLY A 126 -37.02 0.90 5.73
C GLY A 126 -35.93 0.64 4.68
N LEU A 127 -36.31 0.25 3.47
CA LEU A 127 -35.39 -0.01 2.37
C LEU A 127 -34.65 1.26 1.92
N TRP A 128 -35.39 2.36 1.70
CA TRP A 128 -34.80 3.64 1.32
C TRP A 128 -33.91 4.23 2.41
N THR A 129 -34.30 4.08 3.69
CA THR A 129 -33.50 4.51 4.83
C THR A 129 -32.21 3.72 4.93
N GLY A 130 -32.25 2.39 4.72
CA GLY A 130 -31.06 1.53 4.71
C GLY A 130 -30.08 1.91 3.59
N ILE A 131 -30.58 2.09 2.35
CA ILE A 131 -29.78 2.52 1.20
C ILE A 131 -29.17 3.92 1.45
N GLY A 132 -29.98 4.84 1.99
CA GLY A 132 -29.54 6.18 2.35
C GLY A 132 -28.43 6.19 3.38
N LEU A 133 -28.48 5.31 4.39
CA LEU A 133 -27.44 5.19 5.42
C LEU A 133 -26.11 4.69 4.85
N ILE A 134 -26.17 3.72 3.92
CA ILE A 134 -24.99 3.19 3.23
C ILE A 134 -24.37 4.29 2.34
N GLY A 135 -25.20 5.01 1.57
CA GLY A 135 -24.75 6.13 0.75
C GLY A 135 -24.20 7.32 1.56
N PHE A 136 -24.80 7.60 2.72
CA PHE A 136 -24.32 8.65 3.62
C PHE A 136 -22.94 8.32 4.20
N ARG A 137 -22.68 7.05 4.50
CA ARG A 137 -21.35 6.60 4.92
C ARG A 137 -20.29 6.85 3.85
N THR A 138 -20.56 6.46 2.60
CA THR A 138 -19.59 6.65 1.51
C THR A 138 -19.34 8.13 1.24
N LEU A 139 -20.37 8.98 1.36
CA LEU A 139 -20.23 10.43 1.27
C LEU A 139 -19.38 11.03 2.40
N LEU A 140 -19.60 10.60 3.64
CA LEU A 140 -18.77 11.05 4.77
C LEU A 140 -17.31 10.64 4.60
N GLU A 141 -17.06 9.44 4.08
CA GLU A 141 -15.72 8.93 3.79
C GLU A 141 -15.04 9.78 2.70
N GLN A 142 -15.74 10.07 1.60
CA GLN A 142 -15.24 10.95 0.54
C GLN A 142 -14.98 12.38 1.01
N LEU A 143 -15.87 12.94 1.85
CA LEU A 143 -15.71 14.29 2.40
C LEU A 143 -14.51 14.37 3.37
N ARG A 144 -14.30 13.32 4.17
CA ARG A 144 -13.17 13.26 5.11
C ARG A 144 -11.85 13.16 4.36
N VAL A 145 -11.75 12.27 3.37
CA VAL A 145 -10.57 12.15 2.50
C VAL A 145 -10.29 13.47 1.76
N ARG A 146 -11.31 14.11 1.17
CA ARG A 146 -11.13 15.42 0.51
C ARG A 146 -10.66 16.53 1.44
N ARG A 147 -10.97 16.44 2.74
CA ARG A 147 -10.59 17.44 3.74
C ARG A 147 -9.18 17.18 4.28
N SER A 148 -8.76 15.92 4.38
CA SER A 148 -7.43 15.55 4.87
C SER A 148 -6.37 15.44 3.79
N ASP A 149 -6.70 15.57 2.50
CA ASP A 149 -5.73 15.41 1.42
C ASP A 149 -4.81 16.65 1.23
N PRO A 150 -3.52 16.61 1.67
CA PRO A 150 -2.56 17.69 1.47
C PRO A 150 -2.04 17.76 0.02
N TYR A 151 -2.25 16.74 -0.81
CA TYR A 151 -1.76 16.65 -2.19
C TYR A 151 -2.78 17.16 -3.22
N ARG A 152 -3.93 17.69 -2.79
CA ARG A 152 -4.97 18.27 -3.65
C ARG A 152 -4.48 19.31 -4.66
N LYS A 153 -3.31 19.94 -4.42
CA LYS A 153 -2.72 20.97 -5.29
C LYS A 153 -1.68 20.44 -6.28
N VAL A 154 -1.30 19.16 -6.21
CA VAL A 154 -0.32 18.59 -7.13
C VAL A 154 -1.07 18.14 -8.39
N LYS A 155 -0.88 18.86 -9.50
CA LYS A 155 -1.34 18.42 -10.83
C LYS A 155 -0.50 17.21 -11.23
N ARG A 156 -1.18 16.10 -11.50
CA ARG A 156 -0.59 14.89 -12.05
C ARG A 156 -0.20 15.11 -13.51
#